data_AF-A0A4R3H6D2-F1
#
_entry.id   AF-A0A4R3H6D2-F1
#
_cell.length_a   1.000
_cell.length_b   1.000
_cell.length_c   1.000
_cell.angle_alpha   90.00
_cell.angle_beta   90.00
_cell.angle_gamma   90.00
#
_symmetry.space_group_name_H-M   'P 1'
#
loop_
_entity.id
_entity.type
_entity.pdbx_description
1 polymer ?
#
loop_
_entity_poly.entity_id
_entity_poly.type
_entity_poly.pdbx_seq_one_letter_code
_entity_poly.pdbx_strand_id
1 'polypeptide(L)'
;MSDANTPHADVLNSTAQGQLKSIIDRVERLETEKAAIADQIKEVYAEAKGNGFDVAVLRKVVALRKIDRAKRQEVDAILDLYLSAIGEV
;
A
#
# COMPACT_ATOMS: atom_id res chain seq x y z
N MET A 1 -34.12 -24.45 37.82
CA MET A 1 -32.90 -23.79 37.31
C MET A 1 -32.42 -24.63 36.13
N SER A 2 -33.18 -24.83 35.04
CA SER A 2 -33.55 -23.91 33.94
C SER A 2 -32.34 -23.28 33.24
N ASP A 3 -32.02 -23.89 32.09
CA ASP A 3 -31.34 -23.40 30.88
C ASP A 3 -29.93 -22.80 30.96
N ALA A 4 -28.96 -23.58 30.47
CA ALA A 4 -27.72 -23.08 29.89
C ALA A 4 -27.23 -23.93 28.69
N ASN A 5 -28.15 -24.51 27.91
CA ASN A 5 -27.84 -25.06 26.58
C ASN A 5 -28.49 -24.21 25.50
N THR A 6 -28.12 -22.92 25.47
CA THR A 6 -28.41 -22.05 24.33
C THR A 6 -27.57 -22.55 23.15
N PRO A 7 -28.17 -22.92 22.00
CA PRO A 7 -27.40 -23.24 20.81
C PRO A 7 -26.69 -21.95 20.39
N HIS A 8 -25.37 -21.89 20.52
CA HIS A 8 -24.59 -20.79 20.01
C HIS A 8 -24.76 -20.74 18.48
N ALA A 9 -25.64 -19.86 18.02
CA ALA A 9 -25.77 -19.50 16.60
C ALA A 9 -24.47 -18.92 16.01
N ASP A 10 -23.47 -18.67 16.87
CA ASP A 10 -22.15 -18.14 16.54
C ASP A 10 -21.09 -19.19 16.18
N VAL A 11 -21.42 -20.49 16.18
CA VAL A 11 -20.46 -21.54 15.80
C VAL A 11 -20.44 -21.70 14.28
N LEU A 12 -19.28 -21.41 13.67
CA LEU A 12 -19.06 -21.63 12.24
C LEU A 12 -19.34 -23.09 11.87
N ASN A 13 -20.27 -23.32 10.95
CA ASN A 13 -20.49 -24.65 10.38
C ASN A 13 -19.28 -25.12 9.56
N SER A 14 -19.19 -26.42 9.26
CA SER A 14 -18.04 -27.02 8.58
C SER A 14 -17.71 -26.37 7.23
N THR A 15 -18.72 -25.97 6.46
CA THR A 15 -18.55 -25.23 5.21
C THR A 15 -17.91 -23.87 5.44
N ALA A 16 -18.40 -23.11 6.43
CA ALA A 16 -17.87 -21.80 6.78
C ALA A 16 -16.44 -21.89 7.33
N GLN A 17 -16.10 -22.94 8.09
CA GLN A 17 -14.73 -23.23 8.52
C GLN A 17 -13.80 -23.49 7.33
N GLY A 18 -14.24 -24.26 6.33
CA GLY A 18 -13.49 -24.49 5.10
C GLY A 18 -13.26 -23.21 4.28
N GLN A 19 -14.27 -22.36 4.18
CA GLN A 19 -14.16 -21.05 3.53
C GLN A 19 -13.18 -20.13 4.26
N LEU A 20 -13.26 -20.06 5.58
CA LEU A 20 -12.35 -19.27 6.40
C LEU A 20 -10.89 -19.71 6.20
N LYS A 21 -10.64 -21.02 6.25
CA LYS A 21 -9.30 -21.56 5.99
C LYS A 21 -8.80 -21.18 4.59
N SER A 22 -9.64 -21.34 3.57
CA SER A 22 -9.29 -20.97 2.19
C SER A 22 -8.95 -19.48 2.05
N ILE A 23 -9.69 -18.59 2.74
CA ILE A 23 -9.42 -17.15 2.73
C ILE A 23 -8.06 -16.86 3.39
N ILE A 24 -7.79 -17.44 4.56
CA ILE A 24 -6.54 -17.24 5.30
C ILE A 24 -5.36 -17.72 4.46
N ASP A 25 -5.40 -18.96 3.97
CA ASP A 25 -4.31 -19.56 3.18
C ASP A 25 -3.98 -18.70 1.95
N ARG A 26 -5.01 -18.13 1.29
CA ARG A 26 -4.83 -17.25 0.13
C ARG A 26 -4.21 -15.91 0.51
N VAL A 27 -4.62 -15.33 1.64
CA VAL A 27 -4.07 -14.05 2.13
C VAL A 27 -2.61 -14.21 2.56
N GLU A 28 -2.27 -15.28 3.28
CA GLU A 28 -0.89 -15.54 3.73
C GLU A 28 0.07 -15.73 2.55
N ARG A 29 -0.38 -16.43 1.50
CA ARG A 29 0.39 -16.55 0.26
C ARG A 29 0.62 -15.17 -0.38
N LEU A 30 -0.42 -14.35 -0.49
CA LEU A 30 -0.31 -13.00 -1.06
C LEU A 30 0.59 -12.08 -0.21
N GLU A 31 0.57 -12.19 1.12
CA GLU A 31 1.48 -11.44 1.99
C GLU A 31 2.93 -11.89 1.81
N THR A 32 3.17 -13.19 1.59
CA THR A 32 4.51 -13.70 1.27
C THR A 32 5.02 -13.16 -0.07
N GLU A 33 4.18 -13.20 -1.11
CA GLU A 33 4.50 -12.62 -2.42
C GLU A 33 4.78 -11.11 -2.33
N LYS A 34 3.94 -10.39 -1.59
CA LYS A 34 4.12 -8.95 -1.32
C LYS A 34 5.44 -8.65 -0.59
N ALA A 35 5.82 -9.47 0.39
CA ALA A 35 7.10 -9.33 1.08
C ALA A 35 8.28 -9.53 0.12
N ALA A 36 8.24 -10.57 -0.72
CA ALA A 36 9.26 -10.82 -1.73
C ALA A 36 9.39 -9.65 -2.73
N ILE A 37 8.28 -9.11 -3.22
CA ILE A 37 8.28 -7.91 -4.08
C ILE A 37 8.83 -6.69 -3.35
N ALA A 38 8.46 -6.50 -2.08
CA ALA A 38 8.98 -5.39 -1.29
C ALA A 38 10.50 -5.46 -1.11
N ASP A 39 11.06 -6.65 -0.95
CA ASP A 39 12.50 -6.85 -0.84
C ASP A 39 13.21 -6.60 -2.18
N GLN A 40 12.66 -7.07 -3.30
CA GLN A 40 13.17 -6.74 -4.64
C GLN A 40 13.19 -5.22 -4.88
N ILE A 41 12.15 -4.50 -4.46
CA ILE A 41 12.10 -3.03 -4.57
C ILE A 41 13.21 -2.39 -3.70
N LYS A 42 13.49 -2.92 -2.50
CA LYS A 42 14.57 -2.42 -1.65
C LYS A 42 15.94 -2.62 -2.31
N GLU A 43 16.17 -3.77 -2.93
CA GLU A 43 17.42 -4.07 -3.65
C GLU A 43 17.65 -3.08 -4.79
N VAL A 44 16.63 -2.77 -5.59
CA VAL A 44 16.72 -1.76 -6.67
C VAL A 44 17.09 -0.38 -6.11
N TYR A 45 16.48 0.04 -5.01
CA TYR A 45 16.86 1.31 -4.37
C TYR A 45 18.26 1.27 -3.76
N ALA A 46 18.70 0.12 -3.25
CA ALA A 46 20.06 -0.04 -2.73
C ALA A 46 21.11 0.03 -3.85
N GLU A 47 20.84 -0.59 -5.00
CA GLU A 47 21.66 -0.47 -6.20
C GLU A 47 21.74 0.98 -6.68
N ALA A 48 20.60 1.67 -6.77
CA ALA A 48 20.56 3.08 -7.14
C ALA A 48 21.40 3.94 -6.18
N LYS A 49 21.36 3.65 -4.87
CA LYS A 49 22.22 4.32 -3.88
C LYS A 49 23.71 4.05 -4.14
N GLY A 50 24.07 2.81 -4.43
CA GLY A 50 25.45 2.42 -4.78
C GLY A 50 25.96 3.13 -6.03
N ASN A 51 25.07 3.39 -6.99
CA ASN A 51 25.35 4.14 -8.22
C ASN A 51 25.31 5.67 -8.03
N GLY A 52 25.12 6.16 -6.80
CA GLY A 52 25.18 7.59 -6.46
C GLY A 52 23.86 8.37 -6.61
N PHE A 53 22.72 7.70 -6.80
CA PHE A 53 21.42 8.36 -6.86
C PHE A 53 20.84 8.65 -5.47
N ASP A 54 20.13 9.78 -5.33
CA ASP A 54 19.34 10.08 -4.14
C ASP A 54 18.04 9.25 -4.11
N VAL A 55 18.02 8.23 -3.26
CA VAL A 55 16.88 7.32 -3.07
C VAL A 55 15.62 8.05 -2.58
N ALA A 56 15.75 9.11 -1.77
CA ALA A 56 14.60 9.85 -1.28
C ALA A 56 13.91 10.61 -2.43
N VAL A 57 14.71 11.21 -3.32
CA VAL A 57 14.19 11.85 -4.54
C VAL A 57 13.56 10.81 -5.48
N LEU A 58 14.20 9.66 -5.70
CA LEU A 58 13.62 8.59 -6.54
C LEU A 58 12.26 8.12 -6.01
N ARG A 59 12.11 7.94 -4.70
CA ARG A 59 10.82 7.59 -4.09
C ARG A 59 9.75 8.66 -4.33
N LYS A 60 10.12 9.95 -4.21
CA LYS A 60 9.22 11.06 -4.54
C LYS A 60 8.81 11.02 -6.02
N VAL A 61 9.75 10.79 -6.93
CA VAL A 61 9.45 10.66 -8.37
C VAL A 61 8.47 9.51 -8.64
N VAL A 62 8.69 8.33 -8.06
CA VAL A 62 7.77 7.18 -8.20
C VAL A 62 6.38 7.50 -7.63
N ALA A 63 6.31 8.15 -6.47
CA ALA A 63 5.05 8.56 -5.86
C ALA A 63 4.29 9.56 -6.75
N LEU A 64 4.98 10.59 -7.25
CA LEU A 64 4.41 11.57 -8.16
C LEU A 64 3.87 10.88 -9.42
N ARG A 65 4.62 9.94 -10.00
CA ARG A 65 4.21 9.17 -11.20
C ARG A 65 2.95 8.33 -11.03
N LYS A 66 2.49 8.06 -9.80
CA LYS A 66 1.21 7.40 -9.54
C LYS A 66 0.01 8.35 -9.62
N ILE A 67 0.26 9.67 -9.53
CA ILE A 67 -0.75 10.71 -9.66
C ILE A 67 -0.99 10.97 -11.14
N ASP A 68 -2.27 11.11 -11.52
CA ASP A 68 -2.68 11.52 -12.86
C ASP A 68 -1.93 12.78 -13.32
N ARG A 69 -1.51 12.78 -14.59
CA ARG A 69 -0.65 13.83 -15.12
C ARG A 69 -1.35 15.17 -15.18
N ALA A 70 -2.64 15.21 -15.58
CA ALA A 70 -3.38 16.45 -15.68
C ALA A 70 -3.60 17.04 -14.29
N LYS A 71 -3.97 16.21 -13.31
CA LYS A 71 -4.11 16.63 -11.91
C LYS A 71 -2.80 17.16 -11.33
N ARG A 72 -1.66 16.56 -11.69
CA ARG A 72 -0.35 17.08 -11.25
C ARG A 72 -0.05 18.46 -11.84
N GLN A 73 -0.27 18.62 -13.15
CA GLN A 73 -0.05 19.90 -13.82
C GLN A 73 -0.94 21.02 -13.28
N GLU A 74 -2.18 20.70 -12.92
CA GLU A 74 -3.08 21.65 -12.26
C GLU A 74 -2.53 22.09 -10.89
N VAL A 75 -2.09 21.14 -10.06
CA VAL A 75 -1.49 21.44 -8.75
C VAL A 75 -0.19 22.24 -8.89
N ASP A 76 0.67 21.86 -9.83
CA ASP A 76 1.94 22.57 -10.09
C ASP A 76 1.67 24.02 -10.53
N ALA A 77 0.69 24.25 -11.40
CA ALA A 77 0.30 25.59 -11.83
C ALA A 77 -0.24 26.46 -10.67
N ILE A 78 -1.02 25.87 -9.76
CA ILE A 78 -1.52 26.57 -8.56
C ILE A 78 -0.37 26.85 -7.59
N LEU A 79 0.55 25.91 -7.41
CA LEU A 79 1.73 26.09 -6.57
C LEU A 79 2.59 27.25 -7.07
N ASP A 80 2.89 27.27 -8.36
CA ASP A 80 3.67 28.34 -8.99
C ASP A 80 2.99 29.70 -8.82
N LEU A 81 1.67 29.77 -8.98
CA LEU A 81 0.89 30.98 -8.74
C LEU A 81 1.04 31.47 -7.29
N TYR A 82 0.96 30.56 -6.31
CA TYR A 82 1.08 30.92 -4.89
C TYR A 82 2.49 31.36 -4.52
N LEU A 83 3.52 30.65 -5.00
CA LEU A 83 4.91 31.03 -4.77
C LEU A 83 5.24 32.40 -5.38
N SER A 84 4.75 32.67 -6.60
CA SER A 84 4.87 33.98 -7.23
C SER A 84 4.17 35.08 -6.43
N ALA A 85 2.98 34.81 -5.88
CA ALA A 85 2.24 35.79 -5.08
C ALA A 85 2.95 36.17 -3.76
N ILE A 86 3.79 35.29 -3.22
CA ILE A 86 4.57 35.55 -1.99
C ILE A 86 6.03 35.95 -2.27
N GLY A 87 6.44 36.07 -3.54
CA GLY A 87 7.78 36.51 -3.93
C GLY A 87 8.88 35.46 -3.79
N GLU A 88 8.51 34.17 -3.79
CA GLU A 88 9.44 33.02 -3.72
C GLU A 88 9.78 32.48 -5.13
N VAL A 89 9.55 33.28 -6.18
CA VAL A 89 9.84 33.02 -7.60
C VAL A 89 10.72 34.13 -8.17
#